data_AF-Q82SE9-F1
#
_entry.id   AF-Q82SE9-F1
#
_cell.length_a   1.000
_cell.length_b   1.000
_cell.length_c   1.000
_cell.angle_alpha   90.00
_cell.angle_beta   90.00
_cell.angle_gamma   90.00
#
_symmetry.space_group_name_H-M   'P 1'
#
loop_
_entity.id
_entity.type
_entity.pdbx_description
1 polymer ?
#
loop_
_entity_poly.entity_id
_entity_poly.type
_entity_poly.pdbx_seq_one_letter_code
_entity_poly.pdbx_strand_id
1 'polypeptide(L)'
;MMKASLSMSPRSIMIIIAAFLIMMALLGRIFFASSLTQSHVHGYTMGTKYSVKYRHPEGGFTPDTAQKQIESVLDEINRAMSTYDPESELSRLNRATTSDWIPVSDSLFTVLEAALEIGARSEKAFDITVGPAVNLWGFGPEFHSERIPDKSEIAAVLPAIGQDKLVLDRETHAIRKLHSDIYIDLSAIAKGYAVDRVAEIFDARGIEHYLVEIGGEIRARGTNAQNTPWQIGIEKPHHQYGRSAPYKILSLQDTGLATSGDYQNFFEIEGHRYSHLIDPTTGWPVENGASSVTVLAESCMVADAWATALLVLGHERGLTIAEDQGIAVLFIVNQEGVIKGYTSSHFPAERASDFTQIFIATFLVMGLALIAMAIGVIGGRQPLAGSCGGLGRMGLGCEAGCDQSCAKHDGKNSVH
;
A
#
# COMPACT_ATOMS: atom_id res chain seq x y z
N MET A 1 45.24 -56.75 -2.98
CA MET A 1 44.74 -55.60 -3.76
C MET A 1 43.62 -56.08 -4.69
N MET A 2 42.35 -56.00 -4.27
CA MET A 2 41.21 -56.29 -5.16
C MET A 2 40.65 -54.97 -5.66
N LYS A 3 40.85 -54.67 -6.94
CA LYS A 3 40.12 -53.59 -7.64
C LYS A 3 38.73 -54.15 -7.99
N ALA A 4 37.72 -53.79 -7.21
CA ALA A 4 36.33 -54.04 -7.59
C ALA A 4 35.99 -53.09 -8.76
N SER A 5 35.92 -53.64 -9.98
CA SER A 5 35.42 -52.89 -11.14
C SER A 5 33.90 -52.85 -11.06
N LEU A 6 33.34 -51.74 -10.59
CA LEU A 6 31.92 -51.43 -10.71
C LEU A 6 31.60 -51.19 -12.19
N SER A 7 31.16 -52.22 -12.92
CA SER A 7 30.60 -52.04 -14.26
C SER A 7 29.16 -51.56 -14.14
N MET A 8 28.92 -50.27 -14.35
CA MET A 8 27.57 -49.73 -14.41
C MET A 8 26.84 -50.21 -15.67
N SER A 9 25.58 -50.63 -15.50
CA SER A 9 24.75 -51.04 -16.63
C SER A 9 24.46 -49.83 -17.55
N PRO A 10 24.26 -50.04 -18.86
CA PRO A 10 23.90 -48.96 -19.79
C PRO A 10 22.65 -48.17 -19.37
N ARG A 11 21.69 -48.83 -18.69
CA ARG A 11 20.50 -48.19 -18.12
C ARG A 11 20.83 -47.22 -16.99
N SER A 12 21.77 -47.59 -16.11
CA SER A 12 22.21 -46.73 -15.01
C SER A 12 22.91 -45.46 -15.52
N ILE A 13 23.68 -45.57 -16.61
CA ILE A 13 24.33 -44.42 -17.27
C ILE A 13 23.27 -43.49 -17.88
N MET A 14 22.26 -44.05 -18.54
CA MET A 14 21.19 -43.26 -19.17
C MET A 14 20.36 -42.47 -18.14
N ILE A 15 20.06 -43.07 -16.99
CA ILE A 15 19.33 -42.41 -15.89
C ILE A 15 20.14 -41.25 -15.31
N ILE A 16 21.46 -41.41 -15.13
CA ILE A 16 22.32 -40.35 -14.59
C ILE A 16 22.44 -39.19 -15.57
N ILE A 17 22.55 -39.46 -16.88
CA ILE A 17 22.58 -38.41 -17.91
C ILE A 17 21.25 -37.65 -17.92
N ALA A 18 20.11 -38.34 -17.86
CA ALA A 18 18.79 -37.71 -17.80
C ALA A 18 18.64 -36.84 -16.53
N ALA A 19 19.06 -37.34 -15.36
CA ALA A 19 19.03 -36.60 -14.11
C ALA A 19 19.94 -35.36 -14.15
N PHE A 20 21.14 -35.49 -14.75
CA PHE A 20 22.07 -34.38 -14.92
C PHE A 20 21.52 -33.30 -15.87
N LEU A 21 20.86 -33.70 -16.97
CA LEU A 21 20.22 -32.76 -17.90
C LEU A 21 19.04 -32.03 -17.26
N ILE A 22 18.22 -32.73 -16.45
CA ILE A 22 17.12 -32.11 -15.69
C ILE A 22 17.68 -31.14 -14.65
N MET A 23 18.73 -31.51 -13.93
CA MET A 23 19.40 -30.65 -12.96
C MET A 23 20.02 -29.40 -13.63
N MET A 24 20.68 -29.56 -14.78
CA MET A 24 21.20 -28.45 -15.58
C MET A 24 20.09 -27.54 -16.12
N ALA A 25 18.95 -28.09 -16.53
CA ALA A 25 17.79 -27.31 -16.96
C ALA A 25 17.17 -26.51 -15.80
N LEU A 26 17.10 -27.10 -14.60
CA LEU A 26 16.65 -26.44 -13.37
C LEU A 26 17.62 -25.34 -12.92
N LEU A 27 18.93 -25.62 -12.94
CA LEU A 27 19.98 -24.63 -12.63
C LEU A 27 20.02 -23.49 -13.65
N GLY A 28 19.82 -23.80 -14.94
CA GLY A 28 19.70 -22.79 -16.00
C GLY A 28 18.53 -21.83 -15.76
N ARG A 29 17.38 -22.32 -15.28
CA ARG A 29 16.25 -21.45 -14.90
C ARG A 29 16.56 -20.52 -13.73
N ILE A 30 17.39 -20.96 -12.78
CA ILE A 30 17.80 -20.16 -11.63
C ILE A 30 18.79 -19.06 -12.06
N PHE A 31 19.72 -19.36 -12.98
CA PHE A 31 20.70 -18.40 -13.49
C PHE A 31 20.12 -17.43 -14.54
N PHE A 32 19.04 -17.80 -15.24
CA PHE A 32 18.31 -16.96 -16.19
C PHE A 32 17.03 -16.36 -15.60
N ALA A 33 16.91 -16.26 -14.28
CA ALA A 33 15.88 -15.43 -13.67
C ALA A 33 16.03 -14.01 -14.23
N SER A 34 15.10 -13.62 -15.10
CA SER A 34 15.16 -12.39 -15.87
C SER A 34 15.26 -11.23 -14.89
N SER A 35 16.33 -10.45 -14.94
CA SER A 35 16.44 -9.26 -14.10
C SER A 35 15.30 -8.32 -14.44
N LEU A 36 14.36 -8.14 -13.52
CA LEU A 36 13.24 -7.24 -13.71
C LEU A 36 13.70 -5.80 -13.47
N THR A 37 13.42 -4.93 -14.42
CA THR A 37 13.58 -3.48 -14.31
C THR A 37 12.34 -2.90 -13.65
N GLN A 38 12.51 -1.89 -12.77
CA GLN A 38 11.38 -1.13 -12.23
C GLN A 38 11.17 0.15 -13.03
N SER A 39 9.94 0.36 -13.49
CA SER A 39 9.48 1.58 -14.15
C SER A 39 8.50 2.35 -13.26
N HIS A 40 8.39 3.65 -13.51
CA HIS A 40 7.47 4.55 -12.81
C HIS A 40 6.81 5.49 -13.79
N VAL A 41 5.48 5.53 -13.77
CA VAL A 41 4.64 6.44 -14.55
C VAL A 41 3.81 7.28 -13.57
N HIS A 42 3.57 8.54 -13.89
CA HIS A 42 2.73 9.41 -13.08
C HIS A 42 2.04 10.45 -13.97
N GLY A 43 0.93 10.98 -13.49
CA GLY A 43 0.15 11.99 -14.20
C GLY A 43 -1.00 12.51 -13.34
N TYR A 44 -2.03 13.04 -13.97
CA TYR A 44 -3.20 13.62 -13.31
C TYR A 44 -4.49 12.99 -13.84
N THR A 45 -5.46 12.80 -12.96
CA THR A 45 -6.82 12.32 -13.28
C THR A 45 -7.75 12.65 -12.11
N MET A 46 -9.06 12.75 -12.33
CA MET A 46 -10.05 12.88 -11.24
C MET A 46 -9.75 14.00 -10.23
N GLY A 47 -9.18 15.12 -10.69
CA GLY A 47 -8.78 16.24 -9.81
C GLY A 47 -7.57 15.97 -8.91
N THR A 48 -6.88 14.84 -9.09
CA THR A 48 -5.73 14.40 -8.29
C THR A 48 -4.59 13.85 -9.15
N LYS A 49 -3.56 13.29 -8.51
CA LYS A 49 -2.44 12.63 -9.16
C LYS A 49 -2.62 11.12 -9.16
N TYR A 50 -2.04 10.47 -10.16
CA TYR A 50 -1.79 9.04 -10.14
C TYR A 50 -0.29 8.75 -10.18
N SER A 51 0.11 7.64 -9.58
CA SER A 51 1.48 7.12 -9.60
C SER A 51 1.46 5.59 -9.72
N VAL A 52 2.10 5.06 -10.76
CA VAL A 52 2.18 3.62 -11.01
C VAL A 52 3.63 3.17 -11.09
N LYS A 53 4.05 2.32 -10.16
CA LYS A 53 5.35 1.64 -10.18
C LYS A 53 5.14 0.18 -10.54
N TYR A 54 5.96 -0.36 -11.43
CA TYR A 54 5.83 -1.76 -11.83
C TYR A 54 7.16 -2.35 -12.26
N ARG A 55 7.31 -3.66 -12.16
CA ARG A 55 8.53 -4.37 -12.55
C ARG A 55 8.27 -5.24 -13.77
N HIS A 56 9.13 -5.11 -14.77
CA HIS A 56 8.98 -5.82 -16.04
C HIS A 56 10.36 -6.29 -16.56
N PRO A 57 10.42 -7.31 -17.42
CA PRO A 57 11.65 -7.68 -18.10
C PRO A 57 12.23 -6.50 -18.91
N GLU A 58 13.55 -6.48 -19.08
CA GLU A 58 14.21 -5.50 -19.94
C GLU A 58 13.64 -5.55 -21.38
N GLY A 59 13.35 -4.38 -21.96
CA GLY A 59 12.66 -4.29 -23.27
C GLY A 59 11.18 -4.69 -23.26
N GLY A 60 10.60 -4.96 -22.09
CA GLY A 60 9.19 -5.30 -21.90
C GLY A 60 8.24 -4.10 -22.01
N PHE A 61 7.20 -4.07 -21.16
CA PHE A 61 6.19 -3.02 -21.16
C PHE A 61 6.81 -1.67 -20.79
N THR A 62 6.98 -0.78 -21.78
CA THR A 62 7.70 0.49 -21.60
C THR A 62 6.84 1.52 -20.85
N PRO A 63 7.46 2.49 -20.13
CA PRO A 63 6.75 3.59 -19.47
C PRO A 63 5.79 4.33 -20.40
N ASP A 64 6.20 4.67 -21.63
CA ASP A 64 5.35 5.39 -22.58
C ASP A 64 4.11 4.58 -23.01
N THR A 65 4.26 3.27 -23.19
CA THR A 65 3.14 2.40 -23.56
C THR A 65 2.19 2.22 -22.37
N ALA A 66 2.74 2.03 -21.18
CA ALA A 66 1.98 1.95 -19.94
C ALA A 66 1.18 3.23 -19.70
N GLN A 67 1.83 4.39 -19.82
CA GLN A 67 1.20 5.68 -19.63
C GLN A 67 0.00 5.89 -20.57
N LYS A 68 0.17 5.65 -21.88
CA LYS A 68 -0.94 5.78 -22.84
C LYS A 68 -2.13 4.89 -22.52
N GLN A 69 -1.90 3.67 -22.05
CA GLN A 69 -2.98 2.75 -21.70
C GLN A 69 -3.66 3.14 -20.38
N ILE A 70 -2.87 3.55 -19.39
CA ILE A 70 -3.37 4.07 -18.12
C ILE A 70 -4.26 5.29 -18.40
N GLU A 71 -3.77 6.28 -19.14
CA GLU A 71 -4.51 7.50 -19.49
C GLU A 71 -5.78 7.18 -20.27
N SER A 72 -5.72 6.25 -21.24
CA SER A 72 -6.91 5.82 -21.98
C SER A 72 -8.00 5.23 -21.08
N VAL A 73 -7.63 4.41 -20.08
CA VAL A 73 -8.58 3.81 -19.13
C VAL A 73 -9.12 4.87 -18.17
N LEU A 74 -8.26 5.75 -17.67
CA LEU A 74 -8.68 6.83 -16.77
C LEU A 74 -9.62 7.83 -17.46
N ASP A 75 -9.37 8.15 -18.73
CA ASP A 75 -10.24 9.00 -19.53
C ASP A 75 -11.61 8.37 -19.78
N GLU A 76 -11.65 7.05 -20.01
CA GLU A 76 -12.91 6.30 -20.13
C GLU A 76 -13.74 6.40 -18.85
N ILE A 77 -13.10 6.19 -17.69
CA ILE A 77 -13.78 6.27 -16.40
C ILE A 77 -14.26 7.70 -16.11
N ASN A 78 -13.45 8.72 -16.42
CA ASN A 78 -13.88 10.12 -16.28
C ASN A 78 -15.11 10.43 -17.15
N ARG A 79 -15.13 9.97 -18.42
CA ARG A 79 -16.29 10.13 -19.31
C ARG A 79 -17.53 9.39 -18.80
N ALA A 80 -17.37 8.31 -18.03
CA ALA A 80 -18.50 7.58 -17.46
C ALA A 80 -18.99 8.19 -16.15
N MET A 81 -18.10 8.57 -15.23
CA MET A 81 -18.43 8.74 -13.80
C MET A 81 -18.17 10.15 -13.23
N SER A 82 -17.62 11.09 -14.00
CA SER A 82 -17.31 12.43 -13.49
C SER A 82 -18.58 13.25 -13.23
N THR A 83 -18.76 13.76 -12.01
CA THR A 83 -19.80 14.74 -11.66
C THR A 83 -19.46 16.16 -12.12
N TYR A 84 -18.19 16.42 -12.46
CA TYR A 84 -17.70 17.72 -12.91
C TYR A 84 -17.80 17.90 -14.43
N ASP A 85 -17.81 16.81 -15.20
CA ASP A 85 -18.01 16.87 -16.65
C ASP A 85 -19.52 16.79 -16.96
N PRO A 86 -20.13 17.87 -17.50
CA PRO A 86 -21.55 17.86 -17.84
C PRO A 86 -21.89 16.83 -18.93
N GLU A 87 -20.91 16.43 -19.74
CA GLU A 87 -21.08 15.43 -20.81
C GLU A 87 -20.69 14.01 -20.36
N SER A 88 -20.40 13.79 -19.08
CA SER A 88 -20.24 12.44 -18.57
C SER A 88 -21.56 11.65 -18.62
N GLU A 89 -21.46 10.33 -18.68
CA GLU A 89 -22.61 9.45 -18.61
C GLU A 89 -23.41 9.64 -17.30
N LEU A 90 -22.73 9.70 -16.15
CA LEU A 90 -23.33 9.96 -14.86
C LEU A 90 -24.04 11.32 -14.80
N SER A 91 -23.42 12.38 -15.33
CA SER A 91 -24.03 13.71 -15.37
C SER A 91 -25.29 13.75 -16.24
N ARG A 92 -25.31 13.03 -17.37
CA ARG A 92 -26.53 12.86 -18.19
C ARG A 92 -27.61 12.09 -17.43
N LEU A 93 -27.24 11.02 -16.73
CA LEU A 93 -28.15 10.23 -15.89
C LEU A 93 -28.76 11.07 -14.75
N ASN A 94 -27.95 11.92 -14.11
CA ASN A 94 -28.42 12.84 -13.07
C ASN A 94 -29.45 13.84 -13.62
N ARG A 95 -29.22 14.40 -14.81
CA ARG A 95 -30.18 15.32 -15.46
C ARG A 95 -31.45 14.65 -15.99
N ALA A 96 -31.43 13.34 -16.21
CA ALA A 96 -32.60 12.64 -16.72
C ALA A 96 -33.75 12.69 -15.71
N THR A 97 -34.91 13.21 -16.11
CA THR A 97 -36.11 13.29 -15.26
C THR A 97 -37.09 12.15 -15.52
N THR A 98 -36.76 11.25 -16.45
CA THR A 98 -37.60 10.09 -16.76
C THR A 98 -37.59 9.08 -15.62
N SER A 99 -38.71 8.39 -15.49
CA SER A 99 -38.83 7.18 -14.66
C SER A 99 -38.65 5.91 -15.47
N ASP A 100 -38.22 5.98 -16.74
CA ASP A 100 -37.94 4.81 -17.57
C ASP A 100 -36.56 4.21 -17.26
N TRP A 101 -36.31 3.01 -17.78
CA TRP A 101 -34.99 2.39 -17.76
C TRP A 101 -34.02 3.14 -18.66
N ILE A 102 -32.84 3.45 -18.12
CA ILE A 102 -31.74 4.10 -18.82
C ILE A 102 -30.59 3.09 -18.91
N PRO A 103 -30.22 2.64 -20.13
CA PRO A 103 -29.04 1.81 -20.31
C PRO A 103 -27.78 2.55 -19.87
N VAL A 104 -26.86 1.84 -19.24
CA VAL A 104 -25.56 2.37 -18.81
C VAL A 104 -24.42 1.47 -19.26
N SER A 105 -23.20 2.02 -19.31
CA SER A 105 -21.99 1.26 -19.59
C SER A 105 -21.71 0.22 -18.50
N ASP A 106 -21.04 -0.87 -18.86
CA ASP A 106 -20.65 -1.93 -17.92
C ASP A 106 -19.83 -1.38 -16.75
N SER A 107 -18.95 -0.41 -17.02
CA SER A 107 -18.17 0.28 -16.00
C SER A 107 -19.05 1.03 -15.00
N LEU A 108 -20.01 1.82 -15.48
CA LEU A 108 -20.93 2.54 -14.60
C LEU A 108 -21.85 1.58 -13.84
N PHE A 109 -22.36 0.54 -14.50
CA PHE A 109 -23.19 -0.48 -13.87
C PHE A 109 -22.47 -1.21 -12.73
N THR A 110 -21.21 -1.62 -12.95
CA THR A 110 -20.38 -2.31 -11.95
C THR A 110 -20.22 -1.47 -10.68
N VAL A 111 -19.93 -0.17 -10.84
CA VAL A 111 -19.74 0.74 -9.71
C VAL A 111 -21.07 1.01 -9.00
N LEU A 112 -22.16 1.20 -9.74
CA LEU A 112 -23.50 1.38 -9.16
C LEU A 112 -23.92 0.16 -8.34
N GLU A 113 -23.70 -1.04 -8.86
CA GLU A 113 -24.03 -2.28 -8.17
C GLU A 113 -23.26 -2.43 -6.86
N ALA A 114 -21.93 -2.24 -6.90
CA ALA A 114 -21.09 -2.31 -5.71
C ALA A 114 -21.49 -1.25 -4.67
N ALA A 115 -21.81 -0.03 -5.12
CA ALA A 115 -22.26 1.04 -4.25
C ALA A 115 -23.57 0.70 -3.52
N LEU A 116 -24.58 0.21 -4.25
CA LEU A 116 -25.87 -0.19 -3.65
C LEU A 116 -25.70 -1.35 -2.65
N GLU A 117 -24.83 -2.31 -2.96
CA GLU A 117 -24.54 -3.42 -2.05
C GLU A 117 -23.90 -2.92 -0.74
N ILE A 118 -22.86 -2.09 -0.85
CA ILE A 118 -22.14 -1.54 0.32
C ILE A 118 -23.05 -0.59 1.11
N GLY A 119 -23.90 0.18 0.43
CA GLY A 119 -24.93 1.00 1.08
C GLY A 119 -25.89 0.20 1.94
N ALA A 120 -26.39 -0.94 1.42
CA ALA A 120 -27.23 -1.85 2.19
C ALA A 120 -26.51 -2.49 3.38
N ARG A 121 -25.23 -2.87 3.18
CA ARG A 121 -24.40 -3.52 4.21
C ARG A 121 -23.86 -2.55 5.26
N SER A 122 -23.86 -1.25 5.01
CA SER A 122 -23.31 -0.22 5.90
C SER A 122 -24.37 0.52 6.71
N GLU A 123 -25.57 -0.04 6.87
CA GLU A 123 -26.69 0.64 7.55
C GLU A 123 -27.05 1.99 6.92
N LYS A 124 -26.90 2.08 5.59
CA LYS A 124 -27.10 3.30 4.79
C LYS A 124 -26.09 4.42 5.05
N ALA A 125 -24.99 4.14 5.75
CA ALA A 125 -23.95 5.13 5.98
C ALA A 125 -23.18 5.48 4.68
N PHE A 126 -23.03 4.52 3.78
CA PHE A 126 -22.58 4.78 2.42
C PHE A 126 -23.78 5.02 1.51
N ASP A 127 -23.97 6.25 1.03
CA ASP A 127 -25.06 6.58 0.11
C ASP A 127 -24.60 7.49 -1.03
N ILE A 128 -24.54 6.92 -2.25
CA ILE A 128 -24.16 7.63 -3.47
C ILE A 128 -25.19 8.67 -3.92
N THR A 129 -26.32 8.82 -3.24
CA THR A 129 -27.34 9.81 -3.55
C THR A 129 -27.33 11.02 -2.60
N VAL A 130 -26.34 11.11 -1.71
CA VAL A 130 -26.19 12.20 -0.72
C VAL A 130 -25.84 13.56 -1.35
N GLY A 131 -25.55 13.59 -2.65
CA GLY A 131 -25.15 14.78 -3.42
C GLY A 131 -25.97 16.06 -3.17
N PRO A 132 -27.32 16.02 -3.08
CA PRO A 132 -28.11 17.22 -2.79
C PRO A 132 -27.78 17.86 -1.43
N ALA A 133 -27.49 17.06 -0.40
CA ALA A 133 -27.06 17.59 0.89
C ALA A 133 -25.61 18.08 0.82
N VAL A 134 -24.70 17.34 0.18
CA VAL A 134 -23.30 17.76 -0.03
C VAL A 134 -23.22 19.11 -0.76
N ASN A 135 -24.04 19.31 -1.79
CA ASN A 135 -24.16 20.57 -2.52
C ASN A 135 -24.70 21.68 -1.62
N LEU A 136 -25.76 21.42 -0.85
CA LEU A 136 -26.34 22.41 0.06
C LEU A 136 -25.32 22.93 1.10
N TRP A 137 -24.42 22.06 1.54
CA TRP A 137 -23.31 22.40 2.44
C TRP A 137 -22.10 23.05 1.74
N GLY A 138 -22.13 23.22 0.42
CA GLY A 138 -21.08 23.89 -0.35
C GLY A 138 -19.86 23.02 -0.66
N PHE A 139 -19.95 21.70 -0.47
CA PHE A 139 -18.86 20.75 -0.76
C PHE A 139 -18.93 20.14 -2.16
N GLY A 140 -20.01 20.43 -2.91
CA GLY A 140 -20.22 19.95 -4.27
C GLY A 140 -19.68 20.88 -5.36
N PRO A 141 -19.94 20.56 -6.64
CA PRO A 141 -19.53 21.40 -7.77
C PRO A 141 -20.29 22.74 -7.82
N GLU A 142 -21.47 22.82 -7.20
CA GLU A 142 -22.23 24.04 -7.05
C GLU A 142 -21.68 24.86 -5.87
N PHE A 143 -20.94 25.93 -6.17
CA PHE A 143 -20.39 26.80 -5.14
C PHE A 143 -21.51 27.56 -4.43
N HIS A 144 -21.73 27.22 -3.16
CA HIS A 144 -22.51 28.02 -2.22
C HIS A 144 -21.55 28.72 -1.24
N SER A 145 -21.91 29.91 -0.76
CA SER A 145 -21.17 30.56 0.32
C SER A 145 -21.10 29.64 1.54
N GLU A 146 -19.93 29.54 2.19
CA GLU A 146 -19.77 28.83 3.47
C GLU A 146 -20.80 29.34 4.48
N ARG A 147 -21.83 28.53 4.73
CA ARG A 147 -22.92 28.84 5.66
C ARG A 147 -23.47 27.54 6.24
N ILE A 148 -24.13 27.67 7.38
CA ILE A 148 -24.93 26.59 7.95
C ILE A 148 -26.31 26.64 7.26
N PRO A 149 -26.75 25.57 6.58
CA PRO A 149 -28.09 25.51 6.01
C PRO A 149 -29.17 25.51 7.09
N ASP A 150 -30.31 26.13 6.79
CA ASP A 150 -31.46 26.08 7.67
C ASP A 150 -32.05 24.67 7.70
N LYS A 151 -32.66 24.29 8.84
CA LYS A 151 -33.33 22.98 8.98
C LYS A 151 -34.38 22.72 7.90
N SER A 152 -35.06 23.75 7.42
CA SER A 152 -36.03 23.65 6.33
C SER A 152 -35.40 23.35 4.98
N GLU A 153 -34.19 23.86 4.71
CA GLU A 153 -33.46 23.58 3.47
C GLU A 153 -32.98 22.13 3.44
N ILE A 154 -32.45 21.64 4.56
CA ILE A 154 -32.06 20.22 4.70
C ILE A 154 -33.30 19.32 4.55
N ALA A 155 -34.39 19.65 5.24
CA ALA A 155 -35.64 18.88 5.13
C ALA A 155 -36.22 18.85 3.71
N ALA A 156 -35.95 19.86 2.88
CA ALA A 156 -36.40 19.90 1.49
C ALA A 156 -35.62 18.95 0.57
N VAL A 157 -34.34 18.69 0.85
CA VAL A 157 -33.50 17.80 0.01
C VAL A 157 -33.52 16.34 0.45
N LEU A 158 -33.79 16.05 1.73
CA LEU A 158 -33.83 14.68 2.28
C LEU A 158 -34.72 13.70 1.49
N PRO A 159 -35.91 14.07 0.98
CA PRO A 159 -36.73 13.15 0.19
C PRO A 159 -36.07 12.66 -1.11
N ALA A 160 -35.08 13.38 -1.65
CA ALA A 160 -34.32 13.00 -2.83
C ALA A 160 -33.12 12.09 -2.52
N ILE A 161 -32.81 11.88 -1.24
CA ILE A 161 -31.68 11.05 -0.78
C ILE A 161 -32.19 9.66 -0.40
N GLY A 162 -31.54 8.64 -0.92
CA GLY A 162 -31.70 7.23 -0.57
C GLY A 162 -31.51 6.32 -1.77
N GLN A 163 -30.55 5.41 -1.66
CA GLN A 163 -30.29 4.35 -2.65
C GLN A 163 -31.46 3.41 -2.90
N ASP A 164 -32.43 3.32 -1.99
CA ASP A 164 -33.68 2.58 -2.16
C ASP A 164 -34.54 3.10 -3.33
N LYS A 165 -34.21 4.29 -3.85
CA LYS A 165 -34.87 4.92 -4.99
C LYS A 165 -34.16 4.65 -6.32
N LEU A 166 -33.10 3.86 -6.31
CA LEU A 166 -32.40 3.39 -7.50
C LEU A 166 -32.70 1.90 -7.71
N VAL A 167 -33.04 1.53 -8.94
CA VAL A 167 -33.26 0.13 -9.33
C VAL A 167 -32.32 -0.20 -10.47
N LEU A 168 -31.60 -1.32 -10.35
CA LEU A 168 -30.71 -1.85 -11.39
C LEU A 168 -31.33 -3.07 -12.06
N ASP A 169 -31.17 -3.15 -13.37
CA ASP A 169 -31.44 -4.35 -14.17
C ASP A 169 -30.10 -4.99 -14.59
N ARG A 170 -29.82 -6.16 -14.01
CA ARG A 170 -28.60 -6.93 -14.27
C ARG A 170 -28.56 -7.57 -15.64
N GLU A 171 -29.70 -7.83 -16.27
CA GLU A 171 -29.73 -8.49 -17.57
C GLU A 171 -29.43 -7.51 -18.70
N THR A 172 -29.96 -6.27 -18.59
CA THR A 172 -29.81 -5.26 -19.63
C THR A 172 -28.79 -4.16 -19.31
N HIS A 173 -28.15 -4.22 -18.14
CA HIS A 173 -27.28 -3.17 -17.59
C HIS A 173 -27.96 -1.79 -17.67
N ALA A 174 -29.11 -1.67 -17.03
CA ALA A 174 -29.89 -0.45 -17.00
C ALA A 174 -30.18 -0.01 -15.56
N ILE A 175 -30.39 1.29 -15.38
CA ILE A 175 -30.78 1.91 -14.11
C ILE A 175 -32.10 2.66 -14.28
N ARG A 176 -32.91 2.65 -13.23
CA ARG A 176 -34.16 3.42 -13.13
C ARG A 176 -34.16 4.24 -11.85
N LYS A 177 -34.50 5.53 -11.96
CA LYS A 177 -34.72 6.43 -10.82
C LYS A 177 -36.20 6.43 -10.45
N LEU A 178 -36.51 6.11 -9.19
CA LEU A 178 -37.89 6.15 -8.65
C LEU A 178 -38.31 7.56 -8.20
N HIS A 179 -37.36 8.48 -8.12
CA HIS A 179 -37.57 9.89 -7.81
C HIS A 179 -36.74 10.74 -8.79
N SER A 180 -37.35 11.76 -9.40
CA SER A 180 -36.72 12.57 -10.47
C SER A 180 -35.49 13.32 -9.99
N ASP A 181 -35.52 13.76 -8.73
CA ASP A 181 -34.52 14.67 -8.17
C ASP A 181 -33.32 13.94 -7.55
N ILE A 182 -33.23 12.61 -7.71
CA ILE A 182 -32.03 11.88 -7.29
C ILE A 182 -30.84 12.39 -8.09
N TYR A 183 -29.80 12.73 -7.34
CA TYR A 183 -28.48 13.06 -7.85
C TYR A 183 -27.48 12.03 -7.34
N ILE A 184 -26.83 11.31 -8.26
CA ILE A 184 -25.85 10.28 -7.96
C ILE A 184 -24.44 10.88 -8.00
N ASP A 185 -23.67 10.65 -6.94
CA ASP A 185 -22.27 10.99 -6.80
C ASP A 185 -21.45 9.73 -6.47
N LEU A 186 -20.45 9.44 -7.30
CA LEU A 186 -19.58 8.27 -7.19
C LEU A 186 -18.17 8.63 -6.67
N SER A 187 -17.97 9.84 -6.16
CA SER A 187 -16.66 10.35 -5.72
C SER A 187 -16.00 9.50 -4.62
N ALA A 188 -16.80 8.77 -3.84
CA ALA A 188 -16.36 7.90 -2.73
C ALA A 188 -16.15 6.41 -3.12
N ILE A 189 -16.15 6.09 -4.41
CA ILE A 189 -15.93 4.71 -4.92
C ILE A 189 -15.21 4.66 -6.28
N ALA A 190 -15.34 5.71 -7.10
CA ALA A 190 -14.81 5.74 -8.47
C ALA A 190 -13.28 5.75 -8.54
N LYS A 191 -12.58 6.33 -7.55
CA LYS A 191 -11.11 6.29 -7.49
C LYS A 191 -10.62 4.87 -7.22
N GLY A 192 -11.22 4.19 -6.24
CA GLY A 192 -10.93 2.78 -5.98
C GLY A 192 -11.19 1.90 -7.22
N TYR A 193 -12.28 2.12 -7.95
CA TYR A 193 -12.53 1.45 -9.23
C TYR A 193 -11.43 1.73 -10.25
N ALA A 194 -11.03 2.99 -10.43
CA ALA A 194 -9.96 3.36 -11.37
C ALA A 194 -8.62 2.70 -11.03
N VAL A 195 -8.29 2.59 -9.75
CA VAL A 195 -7.09 1.87 -9.28
C VAL A 195 -7.14 0.40 -9.70
N ASP A 196 -8.29 -0.27 -9.50
CA ASP A 196 -8.48 -1.67 -9.89
C ASP A 196 -8.39 -1.83 -11.42
N ARG A 197 -9.05 -0.96 -12.19
CA ARG A 197 -8.99 -0.98 -13.67
C ARG A 197 -7.59 -0.75 -14.22
N VAL A 198 -6.80 0.10 -13.58
CA VAL A 198 -5.39 0.29 -13.94
C VAL A 198 -4.54 -0.93 -13.58
N ALA A 199 -4.79 -1.56 -12.43
CA ALA A 199 -4.10 -2.79 -12.03
C ALA A 199 -4.34 -3.94 -13.02
N GLU A 200 -5.55 -4.05 -13.56
CA GLU A 200 -5.90 -5.06 -14.58
C GLU A 200 -5.08 -4.94 -15.87
N ILE A 201 -4.59 -3.75 -16.24
CA ILE A 201 -3.68 -3.54 -17.39
C ILE A 201 -2.41 -4.38 -17.22
N PHE A 202 -1.90 -4.45 -15.98
CA PHE A 202 -0.70 -5.19 -15.61
C PHE A 202 -0.99 -6.67 -15.44
N ASP A 203 -2.11 -7.02 -14.80
CA ASP A 203 -2.54 -8.42 -14.63
C ASP A 203 -2.73 -9.11 -15.99
N ALA A 204 -3.40 -8.45 -16.95
CA ALA A 204 -3.62 -8.96 -18.30
C ALA A 204 -2.31 -9.19 -19.09
N ARG A 205 -1.19 -8.63 -18.62
CA ARG A 205 0.15 -8.77 -19.21
C ARG A 205 1.05 -9.73 -18.43
N GLY A 206 0.56 -10.33 -17.35
CA GLY A 206 1.36 -11.16 -16.47
C GLY A 206 2.43 -10.37 -15.71
N ILE A 207 2.24 -9.07 -15.50
CA ILE A 207 3.12 -8.26 -14.64
C ILE A 207 2.68 -8.49 -13.20
N GLU A 208 3.45 -9.27 -12.46
CA GLU A 208 3.09 -9.72 -11.10
C GLU A 208 3.54 -8.76 -9.99
N HIS A 209 4.21 -7.66 -10.34
CA HIS A 209 4.79 -6.73 -9.38
C HIS A 209 4.48 -5.29 -9.74
N TYR A 210 3.51 -4.70 -9.06
CA TYR A 210 3.13 -3.31 -9.26
C TYR A 210 2.55 -2.67 -8.01
N LEU A 211 2.56 -1.35 -8.01
CA LEU A 211 1.90 -0.47 -7.08
C LEU A 211 1.20 0.63 -7.89
N VAL A 212 -0.11 0.60 -7.90
CA VAL A 212 -0.97 1.62 -8.49
C VAL A 212 -1.48 2.50 -7.35
N GLU A 213 -1.38 3.81 -7.51
CA GLU A 213 -1.91 4.81 -6.58
C GLU A 213 -2.65 5.90 -7.35
N ILE A 214 -3.85 6.27 -6.93
CA ILE A 214 -4.63 7.39 -7.46
C ILE A 214 -5.26 8.10 -6.28
N GLY A 215 -4.81 9.32 -5.96
CA GLY A 215 -5.41 10.15 -4.92
C GLY A 215 -5.43 9.56 -3.51
N GLY A 216 -4.49 8.67 -3.19
CA GLY A 216 -4.42 7.96 -1.90
C GLY A 216 -4.99 6.55 -1.92
N GLU A 217 -5.83 6.19 -2.91
CA GLU A 217 -6.30 4.82 -3.13
C GLU A 217 -5.22 4.00 -3.82
N ILE A 218 -5.01 2.77 -3.36
CA ILE A 218 -3.83 1.97 -3.70
C ILE A 218 -4.21 0.52 -4.03
N ARG A 219 -3.57 -0.04 -5.05
CA ARG A 219 -3.52 -1.48 -5.32
C ARG A 219 -2.08 -1.92 -5.45
N ALA A 220 -1.70 -2.91 -4.64
CA ALA A 220 -0.35 -3.47 -4.65
C ALA A 220 -0.39 -4.96 -5.00
N ARG A 221 0.54 -5.39 -5.85
CA ARG A 221 0.79 -6.80 -6.19
C ARG A 221 2.27 -7.11 -6.10
N GLY A 222 2.62 -8.28 -5.54
CA GLY A 222 4.00 -8.75 -5.45
C GLY A 222 4.96 -7.85 -4.66
N THR A 223 6.17 -7.62 -5.18
CA THR A 223 7.27 -6.96 -4.44
C THR A 223 7.91 -5.80 -5.21
N ASN A 224 8.52 -4.86 -4.49
CA ASN A 224 9.27 -3.72 -5.03
C ASN A 224 10.64 -4.14 -5.62
N ALA A 225 11.42 -3.17 -6.12
CA ALA A 225 12.77 -3.42 -6.66
C ALA A 225 13.76 -4.07 -5.68
N GLN A 226 13.52 -3.98 -4.37
CA GLN A 226 14.32 -4.63 -3.33
C GLN A 226 13.83 -6.06 -3.00
N ASN A 227 12.87 -6.59 -3.77
CA ASN A 227 12.21 -7.88 -3.52
C ASN A 227 11.53 -7.97 -2.15
N THR A 228 11.06 -6.83 -1.62
CA THR A 228 10.24 -6.79 -0.40
C THR A 228 8.82 -6.32 -0.73
N PRO A 229 7.80 -6.66 0.09
CA PRO A 229 6.45 -6.13 -0.08
C PRO A 229 6.44 -4.60 -0.16
N TRP A 230 5.46 -4.05 -0.86
CA TRP A 230 5.32 -2.60 -1.03
C TRP A 230 5.04 -1.94 0.32
N GLN A 231 5.81 -0.92 0.67
CA GLN A 231 5.69 -0.21 1.95
C GLN A 231 4.81 1.02 1.77
N ILE A 232 3.68 1.08 2.47
CA ILE A 232 2.71 2.17 2.41
C ILE A 232 2.58 2.81 3.79
N GLY A 233 2.84 4.12 3.86
CA GLY A 233 2.67 4.88 5.08
C GLY A 233 1.23 5.34 5.23
N ILE A 234 0.60 5.03 6.35
CA ILE A 234 -0.66 5.64 6.79
C ILE A 234 -0.31 6.97 7.45
N GLU A 235 -0.84 8.06 6.93
CA GLU A 235 -0.57 9.39 7.45
C GLU A 235 -1.18 9.58 8.84
N LYS A 236 -0.48 10.34 9.67
CA LYS A 236 -1.05 10.81 10.94
C LYS A 236 -1.88 12.06 10.63
N PRO A 237 -3.20 12.08 10.92
CA PRO A 237 -4.02 13.27 10.71
C PRO A 237 -3.42 14.42 11.51
N HIS A 238 -2.91 15.44 10.82
CA HIS A 238 -2.31 16.61 11.45
C HIS A 238 -2.93 17.88 10.86
N HIS A 239 -3.34 18.79 11.73
CA HIS A 239 -3.86 20.10 11.37
C HIS A 239 -2.76 21.15 11.07
N GLN A 240 -1.48 20.74 11.05
CA GLN A 240 -0.35 21.62 10.74
C GLN A 240 0.35 21.13 9.46
N TYR A 241 0.54 22.06 8.52
CA TYR A 241 1.24 21.81 7.26
C TYR A 241 2.70 21.39 7.52
N GLY A 242 3.05 20.16 7.13
CA GLY A 242 4.41 19.63 7.20
C GLY A 242 4.45 18.11 7.02
N ARG A 243 5.57 17.57 6.50
CA ARG A 243 5.78 16.12 6.44
C ARG A 243 6.01 15.57 7.86
N SER A 244 4.96 15.09 8.50
CA SER A 244 5.06 14.28 9.73
C SER A 244 5.44 12.84 9.40
N ALA A 245 6.07 12.15 10.36
CA ALA A 245 6.29 10.71 10.26
C ALA A 245 4.93 9.98 10.10
N PRO A 246 4.86 8.89 9.32
CA PRO A 246 3.63 8.12 9.18
C PRO A 246 3.18 7.58 10.54
N TYR A 247 1.86 7.50 10.74
CA TYR A 247 1.28 6.85 11.91
C TYR A 247 1.64 5.36 11.95
N LYS A 248 1.55 4.69 10.80
CA LYS A 248 1.88 3.27 10.62
C LYS A 248 2.43 3.02 9.23
N ILE A 249 3.32 2.03 9.07
CA ILE A 249 3.76 1.54 7.75
C ILE A 249 3.18 0.14 7.56
N LEU A 250 2.46 -0.05 6.46
CA LEU A 250 1.93 -1.33 6.04
C LEU A 250 2.79 -1.94 4.94
N SER A 251 3.03 -3.24 5.06
CA SER A 251 3.59 -4.06 3.99
C SER A 251 2.43 -4.65 3.18
N LEU A 252 2.18 -4.11 1.99
CA LEU A 252 1.11 -4.58 1.11
C LEU A 252 1.64 -5.54 0.05
N GLN A 253 0.93 -6.64 -0.11
CA GLN A 253 1.11 -7.62 -1.16
C GLN A 253 -0.26 -8.16 -1.54
N ASP A 254 -0.61 -8.04 -2.81
CA ASP A 254 -1.84 -8.58 -3.42
C ASP A 254 -3.12 -8.08 -2.71
N THR A 255 -3.22 -6.77 -2.49
CA THR A 255 -4.30 -6.12 -1.73
C THR A 255 -4.57 -4.69 -2.20
N GLY A 256 -5.84 -4.27 -2.12
CA GLY A 256 -6.31 -2.90 -2.28
C GLY A 256 -6.40 -2.18 -0.93
N LEU A 257 -6.16 -0.88 -0.92
CA LEU A 257 -6.19 -0.01 0.25
C LEU A 257 -6.83 1.32 -0.12
N ALA A 258 -7.72 1.81 0.72
CA ALA A 258 -8.22 3.18 0.63
C ALA A 258 -8.21 3.85 2.00
N THR A 259 -8.12 5.18 2.02
CA THR A 259 -8.20 5.96 3.26
C THR A 259 -9.10 7.16 3.07
N SER A 260 -10.18 7.22 3.86
CA SER A 260 -11.06 8.39 3.96
C SER A 260 -10.69 9.20 5.19
N GLY A 261 -10.80 10.52 5.14
CA GLY A 261 -10.49 11.38 6.28
C GLY A 261 -11.24 12.69 6.29
N ASP A 262 -11.44 13.24 7.48
CA ASP A 262 -12.18 14.48 7.70
C ASP A 262 -11.31 15.74 7.47
N TYR A 263 -9.99 15.58 7.38
CA TYR A 263 -8.98 16.63 7.54
C TYR A 263 -8.65 17.45 6.30
N GLN A 264 -9.18 17.11 5.12
CA GLN A 264 -8.87 17.82 3.89
C GLN A 264 -9.91 18.89 3.51
N ASN A 265 -11.20 18.58 3.64
CA ASN A 265 -12.30 19.47 3.22
C ASN A 265 -13.27 19.73 4.38
N PHE A 266 -13.13 20.92 4.99
CA PHE A 266 -13.99 21.42 6.05
C PHE A 266 -14.00 22.95 6.06
N PHE A 267 -15.02 23.54 6.68
CA PHE A 267 -15.02 24.95 7.06
C PHE A 267 -15.34 25.10 8.56
N GLU A 268 -15.03 26.27 9.12
CA GLU A 268 -15.24 26.56 10.55
C GLU A 268 -16.12 27.80 10.72
N ILE A 269 -17.22 27.65 11.45
CA ILE A 269 -18.13 28.74 11.80
C ILE A 269 -18.32 28.71 13.32
N GLU A 270 -18.05 29.84 13.98
CA GLU A 270 -18.21 29.99 15.44
C GLU A 270 -17.47 28.92 16.26
N GLY A 271 -16.27 28.52 15.82
CA GLY A 271 -15.47 27.50 16.49
C GLY A 271 -15.95 26.06 16.29
N HIS A 272 -17.01 25.85 15.50
CA HIS A 272 -17.53 24.54 15.11
C HIS A 272 -17.08 24.20 13.70
N ARG A 273 -16.57 22.99 13.53
CA ARG A 273 -16.01 22.49 12.26
C ARG A 273 -17.04 21.62 11.56
N TYR A 274 -17.30 21.94 10.30
CA TYR A 274 -18.22 21.20 9.43
C TYR A 274 -17.40 20.54 8.31
N SER A 275 -17.45 19.21 8.22
CA SER A 275 -16.74 18.46 7.18
C SER A 275 -17.66 18.10 6.02
N HIS A 276 -17.06 17.72 4.88
CA HIS A 276 -17.76 17.22 3.71
C HIS A 276 -18.46 15.85 3.91
N LEU A 277 -18.24 15.19 5.04
CA LEU A 277 -18.84 13.89 5.34
C LEU A 277 -20.22 14.10 5.92
N ILE A 278 -21.23 13.97 5.08
CA ILE A 278 -22.64 14.14 5.42
C ILE A 278 -23.25 12.78 5.80
N ASP A 279 -23.95 12.72 6.91
CA ASP A 279 -24.81 11.58 7.27
C ASP A 279 -26.04 11.60 6.34
N PRO A 280 -26.23 10.58 5.47
CA PRO A 280 -27.34 10.54 4.52
C PRO A 280 -28.72 10.51 5.18
N THR A 281 -28.81 10.08 6.45
CA THR A 281 -30.08 9.96 7.18
C THR A 281 -30.54 11.29 7.77
N THR A 282 -29.60 12.16 8.13
CA THR A 282 -29.89 13.45 8.77
C THR A 282 -29.69 14.63 7.82
N GLY A 283 -28.81 14.49 6.81
CA GLY A 283 -28.37 15.57 5.94
C GLY A 283 -27.38 16.54 6.60
N TRP A 284 -26.87 16.19 7.79
CA TRP A 284 -25.89 16.98 8.55
C TRP A 284 -24.48 16.37 8.47
N PRO A 285 -23.42 17.19 8.59
CA PRO A 285 -22.07 16.71 8.78
C PRO A 285 -21.96 15.78 10.00
N VAL A 286 -21.14 14.74 9.86
CA VAL A 286 -20.92 13.76 10.91
C VAL A 286 -20.03 14.33 12.01
N GLU A 287 -20.43 14.14 13.27
CA GLU A 287 -19.69 14.56 14.47
C GLU A 287 -19.35 13.35 15.37
N ASN A 288 -18.45 12.48 14.93
CA ASN A 288 -18.11 11.24 15.64
C ASN A 288 -16.63 11.15 16.10
N GLY A 289 -15.84 12.20 15.85
CA GLY A 289 -14.43 12.31 16.24
C GLY A 289 -13.44 11.44 15.45
N ALA A 290 -13.90 10.63 14.49
CA ALA A 290 -13.03 9.86 13.62
C ALA A 290 -12.33 10.79 12.61
N SER A 291 -11.00 10.81 12.62
CA SER A 291 -10.20 11.67 11.75
C SER A 291 -9.84 11.00 10.43
N SER A 292 -9.58 9.69 10.48
CA SER A 292 -9.41 8.89 9.26
C SER A 292 -9.77 7.43 9.47
N VAL A 293 -10.09 6.77 8.36
CA VAL A 293 -10.35 5.34 8.29
C VAL A 293 -9.58 4.78 7.11
N THR A 294 -8.73 3.78 7.36
CA THR A 294 -8.02 3.02 6.33
C THR A 294 -8.61 1.62 6.25
N VAL A 295 -9.06 1.21 5.06
CA VAL A 295 -9.60 -0.13 4.80
C VAL A 295 -8.69 -0.89 3.84
N LEU A 296 -8.51 -2.18 4.11
CA LEU A 296 -7.84 -3.14 3.23
C LEU A 296 -8.89 -4.11 2.69
N ALA A 297 -8.88 -4.34 1.37
CA ALA A 297 -9.79 -5.28 0.73
C ALA A 297 -9.15 -5.90 -0.53
N GLU A 298 -9.78 -6.95 -1.07
CA GLU A 298 -9.34 -7.55 -2.34
C GLU A 298 -9.54 -6.61 -3.53
N SER A 299 -10.48 -5.67 -3.47
CA SER A 299 -10.68 -4.63 -4.49
C SER A 299 -10.48 -3.27 -3.84
N CYS A 300 -9.77 -2.38 -4.53
CA CYS A 300 -9.60 -1.01 -4.08
C CYS A 300 -10.93 -0.24 -4.12
N MET A 301 -11.81 -0.54 -5.09
CA MET A 301 -13.19 -0.01 -5.14
C MET A 301 -13.97 -0.33 -3.85
N VAL A 302 -13.91 -1.58 -3.40
CA VAL A 302 -14.57 -2.01 -2.16
C VAL A 302 -13.94 -1.32 -0.94
N ALA A 303 -12.61 -1.20 -0.90
CA ALA A 303 -11.93 -0.49 0.18
C ALA A 303 -12.35 0.99 0.27
N ASP A 304 -12.45 1.68 -0.87
CA ASP A 304 -12.80 3.11 -0.98
C ASP A 304 -14.20 3.39 -0.42
N ALA A 305 -15.18 2.61 -0.87
CA ALA A 305 -16.55 2.73 -0.40
C ALA A 305 -16.67 2.41 1.11
N TRP A 306 -16.04 1.33 1.59
CA TRP A 306 -16.07 0.98 3.01
C TRP A 306 -15.34 1.99 3.89
N ALA A 307 -14.23 2.57 3.44
CA ALA A 307 -13.52 3.59 4.20
C ALA A 307 -14.43 4.79 4.47
N THR A 308 -15.20 5.23 3.47
CA THR A 308 -16.19 6.30 3.61
C THR A 308 -17.35 5.88 4.52
N ALA A 309 -17.93 4.71 4.29
CA ALA A 309 -19.04 4.18 5.08
C ALA A 309 -18.72 4.13 6.59
N LEU A 310 -17.56 3.56 6.90
CA LEU A 310 -17.09 3.38 8.28
C LEU A 310 -16.71 4.70 8.93
N LEU A 311 -16.19 5.66 8.15
CA LEU A 311 -15.92 7.00 8.64
C LEU A 311 -17.21 7.74 9.02
N VAL A 312 -18.29 7.57 8.26
CA VAL A 312 -19.63 8.11 8.60
C VAL A 312 -20.19 7.46 9.87
N LEU A 313 -20.10 6.12 9.99
CA LEU A 313 -20.57 5.37 11.17
C LEU A 313 -19.80 5.70 12.46
N GLY A 314 -18.53 6.08 12.32
CA GLY A 314 -17.62 6.30 13.44
C GLY A 314 -17.05 5.00 14.01
N HIS A 315 -16.01 5.12 14.83
CA HIS A 315 -15.18 3.98 15.21
C HIS A 315 -15.91 2.89 16.02
N GLU A 316 -16.83 3.24 16.95
CA GLU A 316 -17.51 2.22 17.76
C GLU A 316 -18.45 1.34 16.91
N ARG A 317 -19.37 1.96 16.16
CA ARG A 317 -20.30 1.22 15.30
C ARG A 317 -19.56 0.60 14.12
N GLY A 318 -18.64 1.34 13.52
CA GLY A 318 -17.84 0.91 12.39
C GLY A 318 -16.97 -0.31 12.70
N LEU A 319 -16.33 -0.38 13.87
CA LEU A 319 -15.59 -1.58 14.28
C LEU A 319 -16.51 -2.79 14.44
N THR A 320 -17.71 -2.60 15.00
CA THR A 320 -18.68 -3.70 15.13
C THR A 320 -19.05 -4.27 13.77
N ILE A 321 -19.39 -3.40 12.81
CA ILE A 321 -19.71 -3.80 11.43
C ILE A 321 -18.49 -4.44 10.74
N ALA A 322 -17.29 -3.91 10.97
CA ALA A 322 -16.08 -4.44 10.38
C ALA A 322 -15.78 -5.86 10.86
N GLU A 323 -15.95 -6.16 12.15
CA GLU A 323 -15.81 -7.53 12.67
C GLU A 323 -16.88 -8.46 12.07
N ASP A 324 -18.14 -8.03 12.07
CA ASP A 324 -19.26 -8.84 11.57
C ASP A 324 -19.11 -9.20 10.09
N GLN A 325 -18.49 -8.31 9.30
CA GLN A 325 -18.32 -8.46 7.85
C GLN A 325 -16.92 -8.89 7.42
N GLY A 326 -16.00 -9.13 8.36
CA GLY A 326 -14.64 -9.54 8.05
C GLY A 326 -13.78 -8.47 7.38
N ILE A 327 -14.05 -7.19 7.64
CA ILE A 327 -13.38 -6.05 7.01
C ILE A 327 -12.13 -5.69 7.81
N ALA A 328 -10.98 -5.64 7.13
CA ALA A 328 -9.73 -5.18 7.70
C ALA A 328 -9.69 -3.65 7.73
N VAL A 329 -9.86 -3.06 8.91
CA VAL A 329 -9.90 -1.59 9.09
C VAL A 329 -8.99 -1.08 10.20
N LEU A 330 -8.43 0.11 10.01
CA LEU A 330 -7.82 0.97 11.02
C LEU A 330 -8.57 2.31 11.07
N PHE A 331 -9.14 2.63 12.23
CA PHE A 331 -9.60 3.98 12.56
C PHE A 331 -8.48 4.76 13.24
N ILE A 332 -8.33 6.02 12.87
CA ILE A 332 -7.56 7.00 13.63
C ILE A 332 -8.53 8.07 14.14
N VAL A 333 -8.61 8.20 15.46
CA VAL A 333 -9.58 9.06 16.16
C VAL A 333 -8.82 10.12 16.95
N ASN A 334 -9.28 11.36 16.87
CA ASN A 334 -8.78 12.45 17.69
C ASN A 334 -9.67 12.61 18.94
N GLN A 335 -9.15 12.19 20.10
CA GLN A 335 -9.82 12.35 21.39
C GLN A 335 -9.11 13.48 22.15
N GLU A 336 -9.67 14.68 22.11
CA GLU A 336 -9.16 15.86 22.86
C GLU A 336 -7.68 16.18 22.58
N GLY A 337 -7.27 16.07 21.31
CA GLY A 337 -5.89 16.30 20.87
C GLY A 337 -4.99 15.06 20.96
N VAL A 338 -5.49 13.95 21.50
CA VAL A 338 -4.79 12.66 21.54
C VAL A 338 -5.25 11.78 20.38
N ILE A 339 -4.31 11.50 19.47
CA ILE A 339 -4.55 10.61 18.33
C ILE A 339 -4.42 9.15 18.78
N LYS A 340 -5.50 8.38 18.64
CA LYS A 340 -5.56 6.94 18.95
C LYS A 340 -5.98 6.12 17.73
N GLY A 341 -5.40 4.94 17.61
CA GLY A 341 -5.73 3.98 16.56
C GLY A 341 -6.58 2.83 17.09
N TYR A 342 -7.60 2.43 16.34
CA TYR A 342 -8.43 1.25 16.64
C TYR A 342 -8.52 0.36 15.41
N THR A 343 -8.26 -0.93 15.56
CA THR A 343 -8.23 -1.88 14.44
C THR A 343 -9.21 -3.02 14.65
N SER A 344 -9.82 -3.48 13.56
CA SER A 344 -10.48 -4.79 13.54
C SER A 344 -9.47 -5.93 13.69
N SER A 345 -9.92 -7.10 14.11
CA SER A 345 -9.15 -8.36 14.15
C SER A 345 -8.59 -8.79 12.79
N HIS A 346 -9.21 -8.34 11.70
CA HIS A 346 -8.82 -8.60 10.32
C HIS A 346 -7.67 -7.69 9.82
N PHE A 347 -7.37 -6.60 10.53
CA PHE A 347 -6.32 -5.68 10.12
C PHE A 347 -4.93 -6.24 10.43
N PRO A 348 -3.95 -6.15 9.51
CA PRO A 348 -2.62 -6.71 9.74
C PRO A 348 -1.98 -6.20 11.04
N ALA A 349 -1.61 -7.16 11.89
CA ALA A 349 -0.83 -6.90 13.08
C ALA A 349 0.49 -6.21 12.72
N GLU A 350 0.97 -5.34 13.60
CA GLU A 350 2.30 -4.77 13.44
C GLU A 350 3.33 -5.89 13.41
N ARG A 351 4.03 -6.05 12.26
CA ARG A 351 5.32 -6.74 12.32
C ARG A 351 6.23 -5.83 13.13
N ALA A 352 6.57 -6.28 14.34
CA ALA A 352 7.72 -5.74 15.07
C ALA A 352 8.87 -5.64 14.07
N SER A 353 9.38 -4.43 13.87
CA SER A 353 10.35 -4.12 12.82
C SER A 353 11.41 -5.21 12.74
N ASP A 354 11.76 -5.64 11.53
CA ASP A 354 12.86 -6.57 11.26
C ASP A 354 14.16 -6.16 11.98
N PHE A 355 14.27 -4.90 12.39
CA PHE A 355 15.31 -4.39 13.27
C PHE A 355 15.56 -5.23 14.52
N THR A 356 14.53 -5.73 15.22
CA THR A 356 14.74 -6.57 16.43
C THR A 356 15.30 -7.94 16.07
N GLN A 357 14.83 -8.54 14.97
CA GLN A 357 15.35 -9.84 14.50
C GLN A 357 16.76 -9.71 13.89
N ILE A 358 17.02 -8.67 13.12
CA ILE A 358 18.35 -8.34 12.59
C ILE A 358 19.31 -8.05 13.73
N PHE A 359 18.87 -7.31 14.76
CA PHE A 359 19.68 -7.04 15.94
C PHE A 359 20.00 -8.33 16.71
N ILE A 360 19.02 -9.20 16.97
CA ILE A 360 19.23 -10.50 17.61
C ILE A 360 20.16 -11.39 16.78
N ALA A 361 19.95 -11.48 15.46
CA ALA A 361 20.78 -12.27 14.56
C ALA A 361 22.22 -11.75 14.51
N THR A 362 22.40 -10.43 14.43
CA THR A 362 23.72 -9.78 14.45
C THR A 362 24.43 -10.03 15.79
N PHE A 363 23.72 -9.94 16.90
CA PHE A 363 24.26 -10.19 18.23
C PHE A 363 24.67 -11.67 18.42
N LEU A 364 23.87 -12.60 17.89
CA LEU A 364 24.20 -14.04 17.90
C LEU A 364 25.44 -14.35 17.07
N VAL A 365 25.56 -13.80 15.86
CA VAL A 365 26.73 -13.99 15.00
C VAL A 365 28.00 -13.42 15.64
N MET A 366 27.92 -12.20 16.18
CA MET A 366 29.04 -11.57 16.86
C MET A 366 29.42 -12.32 18.15
N GLY A 367 28.43 -12.79 18.92
CA GLY A 367 28.63 -13.62 20.10
C GLY A 367 29.35 -14.94 19.78
N LEU A 368 28.92 -15.63 18.72
CA LEU A 368 29.56 -16.86 18.26
C LEU A 368 31.01 -16.63 17.78
N ALA A 369 31.27 -15.52 17.09
CA ALA A 369 32.62 -15.15 16.67
C ALA A 369 33.55 -14.89 17.87
N LEU A 370 33.07 -14.19 18.90
CA LEU A 370 33.83 -13.92 20.12
C LEU A 370 34.11 -15.20 20.92
N ILE A 371 33.14 -16.10 21.01
CA ILE A 371 33.32 -17.41 21.66
C ILE A 371 34.36 -18.25 20.91
N ALA A 372 34.30 -18.29 19.58
CA ALA A 372 35.27 -19.01 18.76
C ALA A 372 36.70 -18.44 18.92
N MET A 373 36.85 -17.11 18.98
CA MET A 373 38.13 -16.46 19.26
C MET A 373 38.63 -16.78 20.68
N ALA A 374 37.76 -16.74 21.69
CA ALA A 374 38.13 -17.07 23.06
C ALA A 374 38.56 -18.54 23.20
N ILE A 375 37.85 -19.47 22.56
CA ILE A 375 38.24 -20.90 22.50
C ILE A 375 39.57 -21.06 21.77
N GLY A 376 39.80 -20.33 20.68
CA GLY A 376 41.07 -20.32 19.96
C GLY A 376 42.25 -19.84 20.82
N VAL A 377 42.04 -18.81 21.65
CA VAL A 377 43.07 -18.30 22.57
C VAL A 377 43.30 -19.24 23.77
N ILE A 378 42.24 -19.85 24.29
CA ILE A 378 42.33 -20.78 25.45
C ILE A 378 42.89 -22.14 25.03
N GLY A 379 42.48 -22.66 23.87
CA GLY A 379 42.95 -23.92 23.29
C GLY A 379 44.30 -23.80 22.59
N GLY A 380 44.63 -22.61 22.08
CA GLY A 380 45.91 -22.27 21.45
C GLY A 380 46.98 -21.82 22.44
N ARG A 381 47.30 -22.66 23.45
CA ARG A 381 48.55 -22.52 24.22
C ARG A 381 49.75 -23.00 23.38
N GLN A 382 50.00 -22.34 22.26
CA GLN A 382 51.32 -22.39 21.63
C GLN A 382 51.84 -20.95 21.46
N PRO A 383 53.01 -20.62 22.04
CA PRO A 383 53.63 -19.34 21.78
C PRO A 383 53.91 -19.22 20.28
N LEU A 384 53.56 -18.08 19.68
CA LEU A 384 53.95 -17.74 18.31
C LEU A 384 55.48 -17.64 18.23
N ALA A 385 56.12 -18.77 17.95
CA ALA A 385 57.52 -18.81 17.55
C ALA A 385 57.62 -18.24 16.13
N GLY A 386 57.93 -16.95 16.03
CA GLY A 386 58.08 -16.30 14.73
C GLY A 386 58.14 -14.78 14.72
N SER A 387 58.55 -14.13 15.81
CA SER A 387 58.86 -12.70 15.81
C SER A 387 60.37 -12.50 15.90
N CYS A 388 61.07 -12.79 14.80
CA CYS A 388 62.35 -12.20 14.38
C CYS A 388 62.82 -12.94 13.12
N GLY A 389 62.51 -12.41 11.94
CA GLY A 389 62.87 -13.07 10.68
C GLY A 389 62.60 -12.24 9.44
N GLY A 390 62.77 -10.92 9.53
CA GLY A 390 62.55 -10.02 8.40
C GLY A 390 63.45 -8.80 8.53
N LEU A 391 64.77 -9.01 8.54
CA LEU A 391 65.81 -7.99 8.22
C LEU A 391 67.24 -8.55 8.22
N GLY A 392 67.48 -9.81 8.62
CA GLY A 392 68.81 -10.45 8.57
C GLY A 392 69.30 -10.89 7.16
N ARG A 393 68.75 -10.35 6.07
CA ARG A 393 69.17 -10.68 4.69
C ARG A 393 69.91 -9.55 3.95
N MET A 394 70.44 -8.58 4.69
CA MET A 394 71.46 -7.65 4.21
C MET A 394 72.63 -7.72 5.19
N GLY A 395 73.77 -8.21 4.73
CA GLY A 395 74.96 -8.40 5.53
C GLY A 395 75.55 -7.07 6.01
N LEU A 396 75.09 -6.61 7.17
CA LEU A 396 75.72 -5.57 7.97
C LEU A 396 75.76 -6.05 9.43
N GLY A 397 76.89 -5.81 10.07
CA GLY A 397 77.31 -6.46 11.31
C GLY A 397 76.50 -6.11 12.54
N CYS A 398 76.87 -6.81 13.62
CA CYS A 398 76.33 -6.70 14.96
C CYS A 398 76.13 -5.25 15.43
N GLU A 399 74.89 -4.79 15.47
CA GLU A 399 74.40 -3.80 16.42
C GLU A 399 72.92 -4.10 16.69
N ALA A 400 72.49 -3.86 17.94
CA ALA A 400 71.11 -3.93 18.44
C ALA A 400 70.53 -5.34 18.79
N GLY A 401 71.13 -5.95 19.82
CA GLY A 401 70.44 -6.25 21.09
C GLY A 401 69.14 -7.04 21.09
N CYS A 402 69.21 -8.31 21.50
CA CYS A 402 68.27 -8.93 22.44
C CYS A 402 69.00 -10.07 23.19
N ASP A 403 69.36 -9.74 24.44
CA ASP A 403 69.82 -10.57 25.56
C ASP A 403 70.18 -12.04 25.33
N GLN A 404 71.49 -12.32 25.32
CA GLN A 404 72.04 -13.44 26.09
C GLN A 404 73.27 -12.98 26.86
N SER A 405 73.29 -13.39 28.12
CA SER A 405 74.36 -13.22 29.10
C SER A 405 75.76 -13.52 28.56
N CYS A 406 76.57 -12.48 28.39
CA CYS A 406 78.04 -12.60 28.47
C CYS A 406 78.47 -12.10 29.84
N ALA A 407 78.83 -13.03 30.72
CA ALA A 407 79.29 -12.72 32.06
C ALA A 407 80.77 -12.30 32.08
N LYS A 408 81.02 -11.27 32.89
CA LYS A 408 82.25 -10.93 33.65
C LYS A 408 83.43 -10.19 32.98
N HIS A 409 83.77 -9.13 33.73
CA HIS A 409 85.09 -8.61 34.13
C HIS A 409 85.66 -7.36 33.45
N ASP A 410 85.75 -6.33 34.31
CA ASP A 410 86.82 -5.38 34.54
C ASP A 410 87.23 -4.38 33.46
N GLY A 411 87.18 -3.09 33.85
CA GLY A 411 88.15 -2.12 33.37
C GLY A 411 87.65 -0.69 33.26
N LYS A 412 87.77 0.05 34.37
CA LYS A 412 88.30 1.41 34.49
C LYS A 412 87.97 2.49 33.42
N ASN A 413 87.65 3.67 33.98
CA ASN A 413 88.00 5.03 33.51
C ASN A 413 87.31 5.49 32.22
N SER A 414 86.94 6.75 31.99
CA SER A 414 87.06 8.02 32.72
C SER A 414 86.40 9.05 31.81
N VAL A 415 85.72 10.04 32.40
CA VAL A 415 85.77 11.47 32.05
C VAL A 415 85.78 11.84 30.55
N HIS A 416 84.67 12.39 30.04
CA HIS A 416 84.53 13.84 29.76
C HIS A 416 83.10 14.19 29.33
#